data_AF-A0A401ZQA2-F1
#
_entry.id   AF-A0A401ZQA2-F1
#
_cell.length_a   1.000
_cell.length_b   1.000
_cell.length_c   1.000
_cell.angle_alpha   90.00
_cell.angle_beta   90.00
_cell.angle_gamma   90.00
#
_symmetry.space_group_name_H-M   'P 1'
#
loop_
_entity.id
_entity.type
_entity.pdbx_description
1 polymer ?
#
loop_
_entity_poly.entity_id
_entity_poly.type
_entity_poly.pdbx_seq_one_letter_code
_entity_poly.pdbx_strand_id
1 'polypeptide(L)'
;MNLNMAHIHIIVNHIPIIGTPFVALTFLIALIFRNVFLQKLSLWFLVLAALATAVAYLTGDGAAHIVESFNHVSPALIQDHESMARISLIIMFFTGIVAVFGILFYTRKPVLPRYLQIIVMAVLVINTGVLIYVGYLGGLISHPEIRSFLDASQHLALLLS
;
A
#
# COMPACT_ATOMS: atom_id res chain seq x y z
N MET A 1 20.01 16.21 -13.74
CA MET A 1 19.77 15.08 -12.81
C MET A 1 19.18 13.95 -13.62
N ASN A 2 19.81 12.77 -13.65
CA ASN A 2 19.27 11.60 -14.33
C ASN A 2 18.34 10.86 -13.37
N LEU A 3 17.03 10.88 -13.65
CA LEU A 3 16.04 10.10 -12.92
C LEU A 3 16.27 8.61 -13.22
N ASN A 4 16.43 7.79 -12.18
CA ASN A 4 16.53 6.33 -12.29
C ASN A 4 15.32 5.66 -11.64
N MET A 5 15.24 4.33 -11.75
CA MET A 5 14.10 3.56 -11.23
C MET A 5 13.91 3.71 -9.71
N ALA A 6 14.98 3.88 -8.92
CA ALA A 6 14.87 4.12 -7.49
C ALA A 6 14.16 5.45 -7.17
N HIS A 7 14.43 6.52 -7.93
CA HIS A 7 13.72 7.79 -7.76
C HIS A 7 12.22 7.64 -8.04
N ILE A 8 11.87 6.96 -9.13
CA ILE A 8 10.46 6.75 -9.51
C ILE A 8 9.77 5.86 -8.47
N HIS A 9 10.41 4.76 -8.05
CA HIS A 9 9.87 3.84 -7.05
C HIS A 9 9.56 4.56 -5.74
N ILE A 10 10.51 5.34 -5.21
CA ILE A 10 10.31 6.08 -3.97
C ILE A 10 9.22 7.13 -4.12
N ILE A 11 9.14 7.88 -5.23
CA ILE A 11 8.07 8.88 -5.38
C ILE A 11 6.69 8.21 -5.45
N VAL A 12 6.59 7.16 -6.28
CA VAL A 12 5.30 6.53 -6.58
C VAL A 12 4.81 5.66 -5.42
N ASN A 13 5.69 5.01 -4.66
CA ASN A 13 5.29 4.11 -3.57
C ASN A 13 4.53 4.82 -2.43
N HIS A 14 4.71 6.14 -2.27
CA HIS A 14 3.98 6.93 -1.28
C HIS A 14 2.48 7.02 -1.60
N ILE A 15 2.13 7.02 -2.90
CA ILE A 15 0.74 7.15 -3.35
C ILE A 15 -0.12 6.00 -2.80
N PRO A 16 0.21 4.71 -2.99
CA PRO A 16 -0.58 3.65 -2.39
C PRO A 16 -0.41 3.58 -0.86
N ILE A 17 0.81 3.74 -0.33
CA ILE A 17 1.07 3.59 1.13
C ILE A 17 0.29 4.61 1.97
N ILE A 18 0.28 5.88 1.57
CA ILE A 18 -0.40 6.97 2.30
C ILE A 18 -1.82 7.17 1.76
N GLY A 19 -1.98 7.10 0.44
CA GLY A 19 -3.27 7.36 -0.21
C GLY A 19 -4.33 6.33 0.16
N THR A 20 -3.98 5.04 0.30
CA THR A 20 -4.98 4.00 0.65
C THR A 20 -5.60 4.22 2.03
N PRO A 21 -4.83 4.45 3.13
CA PRO A 21 -5.40 4.85 4.42
C PRO A 21 -6.25 6.11 4.33
N PHE A 22 -5.82 7.12 3.56
CA PHE A 22 -6.57 8.36 3.39
C PHE A 22 -7.91 8.13 2.68
N VAL A 23 -7.93 7.26 1.66
CA VAL A 23 -9.15 6.85 0.98
C VAL A 23 -10.05 6.04 1.89
N ALA A 24 -9.49 5.18 2.75
CA ALA A 24 -10.25 4.43 3.76
C ALA A 24 -10.98 5.37 4.72
N LEU A 25 -10.29 6.38 5.24
CA LEU A 25 -10.88 7.40 6.09
C LEU A 25 -11.95 8.21 5.35
N THR A 26 -11.64 8.63 4.12
CA THR A 26 -12.59 9.40 3.29
C THR A 26 -13.85 8.60 2.99
N PHE A 27 -13.72 7.31 2.67
CA PHE A 27 -14.86 6.43 2.40
C PHE A 27 -15.68 6.21 3.68
N LEU A 28 -15.03 5.99 4.83
CA LEU A 28 -15.71 5.88 6.12
C LEU A 28 -16.53 7.13 6.45
N ILE A 29 -15.95 8.32 6.27
CA ILE A 29 -16.66 9.61 6.41
C ILE A 29 -17.85 9.65 5.45
N ALA A 30 -17.65 9.24 4.20
CA ALA A 30 -18.71 9.18 3.19
C ALA A 30 -19.87 8.23 3.57
N LEU A 31 -19.59 7.15 4.31
CA LEU A 31 -20.60 6.25 4.85
C LEU A 31 -21.35 6.87 6.04
N ILE A 32 -20.63 7.48 6.99
CA ILE A 32 -21.21 8.12 8.19
C ILE A 32 -22.18 9.24 7.79
N PHE A 33 -21.75 10.12 6.87
CA PHE A 33 -22.55 11.25 6.40
C PHE A 33 -23.45 10.91 5.21
N ARG A 34 -23.47 9.65 4.76
CA ARG A 34 -24.24 9.18 3.59
C ARG A 34 -23.98 10.03 2.33
N ASN A 35 -22.75 10.51 2.17
CA ASN A 35 -22.36 11.39 1.08
C ASN A 35 -21.96 10.58 -0.17
N VAL A 36 -22.86 10.53 -1.15
CA VAL A 36 -22.68 9.78 -2.40
C VAL A 36 -21.51 10.32 -3.23
N PHE A 37 -21.27 11.63 -3.23
CA PHE A 37 -20.15 12.22 -3.96
C PHE A 37 -18.81 11.73 -3.41
N LEU A 38 -18.63 11.76 -2.09
CA LEU A 38 -17.42 11.25 -1.44
C LEU A 38 -17.24 9.74 -1.65
N GLN A 39 -18.33 8.94 -1.67
CA GLN A 39 -18.25 7.52 -2.01
C GLN A 39 -17.69 7.32 -3.43
N LYS A 40 -18.20 8.07 -4.43
CA LYS A 40 -17.70 8.01 -5.81
C LYS A 40 -16.23 8.46 -5.91
N LEU A 41 -15.87 9.54 -5.22
CA LEU A 41 -14.50 10.07 -5.22
C LEU A 41 -13.52 9.05 -4.64
N SER A 42 -13.86 8.42 -3.52
CA SER A 42 -13.06 7.35 -2.92
C SER A 42 -12.85 6.17 -3.87
N LEU A 43 -13.88 5.76 -4.62
CA LEU A 43 -13.73 4.66 -5.60
C LEU A 43 -12.77 5.05 -6.74
N TRP A 44 -12.82 6.28 -7.24
CA TRP A 44 -11.84 6.75 -8.24
C TRP A 44 -10.42 6.79 -7.68
N PHE A 45 -10.25 7.27 -6.45
CA PHE A 45 -8.94 7.26 -5.80
C PHE A 45 -8.42 5.84 -5.52
N LEU A 46 -9.29 4.87 -5.25
CA LEU A 46 -8.90 3.46 -5.19
C LEU A 46 -8.35 2.94 -6.52
N VAL A 47 -8.96 3.32 -7.65
CA VAL A 47 -8.45 2.96 -8.98
C VAL A 47 -7.06 3.57 -9.20
N LEU A 48 -6.88 4.86 -8.86
CA LEU A 48 -5.57 5.51 -8.97
C LEU A 48 -4.52 4.86 -8.06
N ALA A 49 -4.88 4.51 -6.83
CA ALA A 49 -3.99 3.80 -5.91
C ALA A 49 -3.58 2.44 -6.47
N ALA A 50 -4.51 1.67 -7.06
CA ALA A 50 -4.19 0.38 -7.67
C ALA A 50 -3.22 0.51 -8.85
N LEU A 51 -3.41 1.52 -9.71
CA LEU A 51 -2.47 1.82 -10.81
C LEU A 51 -1.10 2.27 -10.28
N ALA A 52 -1.07 3.11 -9.25
CA ALA A 52 0.17 3.54 -8.61
C ALA A 52 0.93 2.37 -7.98
N THR A 53 0.24 1.40 -7.35
CA THR A 53 0.86 0.16 -6.85
C THR A 53 1.51 -0.64 -7.97
N ALA A 54 0.89 -0.72 -9.16
CA ALA A 54 1.50 -1.38 -10.32
C ALA A 54 2.82 -0.71 -10.72
N VAL A 55 2.82 0.62 -10.82
CA VAL A 55 4.01 1.38 -11.20
C VAL A 55 5.10 1.27 -10.13
N ALA A 56 4.73 1.34 -8.84
CA ALA A 56 5.67 1.13 -7.74
C ALA A 56 6.29 -0.27 -7.79
N TYR A 57 5.50 -1.32 -8.05
CA TYR A 57 6.00 -2.69 -8.16
C TYR A 57 6.96 -2.85 -9.34
N LEU A 58 6.58 -2.37 -10.53
CA LEU A 58 7.41 -2.47 -11.74
C LEU A 58 8.73 -1.71 -11.64
N THR A 59 8.76 -0.61 -10.89
CA THR A 59 9.97 0.19 -10.66
C THR A 59 10.82 -0.34 -9.50
N GLY A 60 10.27 -1.25 -8.70
CA GLY A 60 10.93 -1.83 -7.52
C GLY A 60 12.15 -2.69 -7.86
N ASP A 61 12.09 -3.49 -8.93
CA ASP A 61 13.20 -4.34 -9.35
C ASP A 61 14.44 -3.51 -9.74
N GLY A 62 14.23 -2.45 -10.53
CA GLY A 62 15.30 -1.51 -10.87
C GLY A 62 15.81 -0.71 -9.66
N ALA A 63 14.98 -0.51 -8.63
CA ALA A 63 15.41 0.09 -7.38
C ALA A 63 16.27 -0.88 -6.54
N ALA A 64 15.86 -2.15 -6.46
CA ALA A 64 16.56 -3.23 -5.77
C ALA A 64 17.98 -3.41 -6.30
N HIS A 65 18.14 -3.57 -7.62
CA HIS A 65 19.45 -3.73 -8.27
C HIS A 65 20.43 -2.60 -7.95
N ILE A 66 19.95 -1.37 -7.74
CA ILE A 66 20.81 -0.24 -7.37
C ILE A 66 21.30 -0.40 -5.93
N VAL A 67 20.39 -0.72 -5.00
CA VAL A 67 20.71 -0.78 -3.57
C VAL A 67 21.39 -2.08 -3.15
N GLU A 68 21.28 -3.15 -3.92
CA GLU A 68 21.97 -4.43 -3.71
C GLU A 68 23.49 -4.28 -3.68
N SER A 69 24.02 -3.27 -4.38
CA SER A 69 25.46 -2.99 -4.40
C SER A 69 26.00 -2.39 -3.09
N PHE A 70 25.12 -2.00 -2.15
CA PHE A 70 25.52 -1.36 -0.91
C PHE A 70 25.77 -2.37 0.22
N ASN A 71 26.95 -2.30 0.84
CA ASN A 71 27.40 -3.24 1.88
C ASN A 71 26.49 -3.34 3.14
N HIS A 72 25.58 -2.39 3.37
CA HIS A 72 24.69 -2.35 4.53
C HIS A 72 23.26 -2.84 4.22
N VAL A 73 23.01 -3.25 2.97
CA VAL A 73 21.72 -3.74 2.49
C VAL A 73 21.74 -5.26 2.46
N SER A 74 20.77 -5.90 3.11
CA SER A 74 20.64 -7.35 3.13
C SER A 74 19.75 -7.81 1.96
N PRO A 75 20.22 -8.73 1.10
CA PRO A 75 19.40 -9.32 0.03
C PRO A 75 18.12 -9.97 0.55
N ALA A 76 18.15 -10.57 1.74
CA ALA A 76 16.98 -11.16 2.37
C ALA A 76 15.89 -10.12 2.66
N LEU A 77 16.26 -8.92 3.10
CA LEU A 77 15.30 -7.84 3.37
C LEU A 77 14.66 -7.30 2.07
N ILE A 78 15.43 -7.24 0.99
CA ILE A 78 14.91 -6.91 -0.34
C ILE A 78 13.89 -7.95 -0.78
N GLN A 79 14.23 -9.24 -0.66
CA GLN A 79 13.35 -10.34 -1.02
C GLN A 79 12.06 -10.34 -0.20
N ASP A 80 12.13 -10.10 1.11
CA ASP A 80 10.96 -9.99 1.98
C ASP A 80 10.05 -8.85 1.54
N HIS A 81 10.61 -7.66 1.29
CA HIS A 81 9.86 -6.51 0.78
C HIS A 81 9.21 -6.81 -0.58
N GLU A 82 9.95 -7.41 -1.53
CA GLU A 82 9.44 -7.74 -2.86
C GLU A 82 8.31 -8.78 -2.80
N SER A 83 8.45 -9.80 -1.94
CA SER A 83 7.43 -10.84 -1.77
C SER A 83 6.11 -10.24 -1.26
N MET A 84 6.18 -9.35 -0.28
CA MET A 84 4.99 -8.65 0.24
C MET A 84 4.47 -7.61 -0.74
N ALA A 85 5.34 -6.93 -1.50
CA ALA A 85 4.93 -6.02 -2.56
C ALA A 85 4.15 -6.74 -3.67
N ARG A 86 4.52 -7.98 -4.00
CA ARG A 86 3.78 -8.84 -4.95
C ARG A 86 2.40 -9.21 -4.42
N ILE A 87 2.29 -9.58 -3.15
CA ILE A 87 1.00 -9.87 -2.49
C ILE A 87 0.13 -8.61 -2.49
N SER A 88 0.69 -7.47 -2.08
CA SER A 88 0.05 -6.15 -2.12
C SER A 88 -0.50 -5.81 -3.51
N LEU A 89 0.29 -6.04 -4.58
CA LEU A 89 -0.14 -5.78 -5.95
C LEU A 89 -1.40 -6.59 -6.31
N ILE A 90 -1.43 -7.88 -5.98
CA ILE A 90 -2.58 -8.75 -6.27
C ILE A 90 -3.83 -8.25 -5.53
N ILE A 91 -3.71 -7.95 -4.23
CA ILE A 91 -4.84 -7.45 -3.42
C ILE A 91 -5.30 -6.09 -3.95
N MET A 92 -4.38 -5.21 -4.35
CA MET A 92 -4.76 -3.92 -4.93
C MET A 92 -5.43 -4.05 -6.29
N PHE A 93 -5.03 -5.01 -7.13
CA PHE A 93 -5.71 -5.23 -8.40
C PHE A 93 -7.14 -5.73 -8.19
N PHE A 94 -7.35 -6.66 -7.27
CA PHE A 94 -8.68 -7.07 -6.86
C PHE A 94 -9.51 -5.87 -6.34
N THR A 95 -8.88 -5.01 -5.54
CA THR A 95 -9.52 -3.80 -5.00
C THR A 95 -9.87 -2.79 -6.08
N GLY A 96 -9.01 -2.62 -7.09
CA GLY A 96 -9.28 -1.82 -8.28
C GLY A 96 -10.49 -2.35 -9.06
N ILE A 97 -10.61 -3.66 -9.22
CA ILE A 97 -11.79 -4.29 -9.85
C ILE A 97 -13.06 -3.99 -9.05
N VAL A 98 -13.02 -4.17 -7.73
CA VAL A 98 -14.14 -3.82 -6.83
C VAL A 98 -14.50 -2.34 -6.97
N ALA A 99 -13.52 -1.45 -7.05
CA ALA A 99 -13.73 -0.02 -7.21
C ALA A 99 -14.37 0.34 -8.56
N VAL A 100 -13.86 -0.22 -9.66
CA VAL A 100 -14.44 -0.07 -11.01
C VAL A 100 -15.88 -0.58 -11.02
N PHE A 101 -16.16 -1.73 -10.41
CA PHE A 101 -17.52 -2.25 -10.31
C PHE A 101 -18.43 -1.30 -9.54
N GLY A 102 -17.97 -0.73 -8.42
CA GLY A 102 -18.70 0.29 -7.67
C GLY A 102 -18.99 1.56 -8.50
N ILE A 103 -18.01 2.03 -9.27
CA ILE A 103 -18.17 3.17 -10.19
C ILE A 103 -19.23 2.86 -11.25
N LEU A 104 -19.12 1.70 -11.91
CA LEU A 104 -20.09 1.25 -12.90
C LEU A 104 -21.49 1.11 -12.30
N PHE A 105 -21.60 0.64 -11.06
CA PHE A 105 -22.87 0.55 -10.34
C PHE A 105 -23.53 1.93 -10.21
N TYR A 106 -22.77 2.96 -9.84
CA TYR A 106 -23.26 4.34 -9.75
C TYR A 106 -23.68 4.97 -11.07
N THR A 107 -23.25 4.42 -12.22
CA THR A 107 -23.76 4.87 -13.53
C THR A 107 -25.20 4.40 -13.77
N ARG A 108 -25.64 3.35 -13.07
CA ARG A 108 -26.97 2.74 -13.27
C ARG A 108 -27.91 2.95 -12.09
N LYS A 109 -27.38 3.20 -10.90
CA LYS A 109 -28.14 3.32 -9.65
C LYS A 109 -27.66 4.53 -8.83
N PRO A 110 -28.56 5.22 -8.12
CA PRO A 110 -28.21 6.43 -7.38
C PRO A 110 -27.43 6.15 -6.08
N VAL A 111 -27.55 4.95 -5.51
CA VAL A 111 -26.98 4.58 -4.21
C VAL A 111 -26.33 3.20 -4.29
N LEU A 112 -25.14 3.06 -3.71
CA LEU A 112 -24.45 1.77 -3.59
C LEU A 112 -25.11 0.95 -2.47
N PRO A 113 -25.50 -0.32 -2.69
CA PRO A 113 -26.13 -1.14 -1.65
C PRO A 113 -25.15 -1.43 -0.51
N ARG A 114 -25.69 -1.66 0.69
CA ARG A 114 -24.90 -1.82 1.92
C ARG A 114 -23.85 -2.93 1.84
N TYR A 115 -24.14 -4.06 1.17
CA TYR A 115 -23.17 -5.15 1.02
C TYR A 115 -21.94 -4.72 0.20
N LEU A 116 -22.12 -3.93 -0.87
CA LEU A 116 -21.00 -3.39 -1.64
C LEU A 116 -20.22 -2.34 -0.84
N GLN A 117 -20.89 -1.50 -0.05
CA GLN A 117 -20.21 -0.57 0.86
C GLN A 117 -19.32 -1.32 1.87
N ILE A 118 -19.83 -2.42 2.44
CA ILE A 118 -19.08 -3.28 3.36
C ILE A 118 -17.88 -3.92 2.64
N ILE A 119 -18.08 -4.45 1.43
CA ILE A 119 -16.98 -5.04 0.64
C ILE A 119 -15.89 -4.01 0.36
N VAL A 120 -16.26 -2.81 -0.11
CA VAL A 120 -15.30 -1.72 -0.39
C VAL A 120 -14.53 -1.33 0.87
N MET A 121 -15.22 -1.18 2.00
CA MET A 121 -14.56 -0.83 3.26
C MET A 121 -13.63 -1.96 3.76
N ALA A 122 -14.05 -3.22 3.63
CA ALA A 122 -13.24 -4.37 4.02
C ALA A 122 -11.93 -4.45 3.21
N VAL A 123 -12.00 -4.30 1.89
CA VAL A 123 -10.78 -4.29 1.06
C VAL A 123 -9.90 -3.08 1.37
N LEU A 124 -10.47 -1.91 1.68
CA LEU A 124 -9.69 -0.74 2.10
C LEU A 124 -8.89 -0.99 3.39
N VAL A 125 -9.51 -1.60 4.40
CA VAL A 125 -8.85 -1.93 5.67
C VAL A 125 -7.75 -2.96 5.45
N ILE A 126 -8.03 -4.02 4.69
CA ILE A 126 -7.04 -5.06 4.37
C ILE A 126 -5.83 -4.46 3.65
N ASN A 127 -6.05 -3.68 2.58
CA ASN A 127 -4.94 -3.06 1.84
C ASN A 127 -4.16 -2.06 2.68
N THR A 128 -4.83 -1.30 3.54
CA THR A 128 -4.16 -0.38 4.46
C THR A 128 -3.15 -1.14 5.33
N GLY A 129 -3.56 -2.26 5.93
CA GLY A 129 -2.66 -3.09 6.74
C GLY A 129 -1.51 -3.67 5.92
N VAL A 130 -1.79 -4.24 4.74
CA VAL A 130 -0.77 -4.84 3.87
C VAL A 130 0.24 -3.79 3.39
N LEU A 131 -0.22 -2.62 2.93
CA LEU A 131 0.66 -1.56 2.41
C LEU A 131 1.51 -0.92 3.52
N ILE A 132 0.97 -0.76 4.73
CA ILE A 132 1.76 -0.35 5.90
C ILE A 132 2.88 -1.37 6.16
N TYR A 133 2.57 -2.67 6.09
CA TYR A 133 3.57 -3.72 6.29
C TYR A 133 4.63 -3.75 5.18
N VAL A 134 4.24 -3.56 3.92
CA VAL A 134 5.19 -3.40 2.79
C VAL A 134 6.11 -2.20 3.02
N GLY A 135 5.55 -1.06 3.46
CA GLY A 135 6.32 0.13 3.80
C GLY A 135 7.29 -0.10 4.96
N TYR A 136 6.87 -0.83 6.00
CA TYR A 136 7.72 -1.24 7.10
C TYR A 136 8.92 -2.08 6.62
N LEU A 137 8.69 -3.12 5.80
CA LEU A 137 9.76 -3.92 5.22
C LEU A 137 10.70 -3.09 4.35
N GLY A 138 10.16 -2.14 3.56
CA GLY A 138 10.97 -1.21 2.78
C GLY A 138 11.82 -0.30 3.65
N GLY A 139 11.28 0.15 4.79
CA GLY A 139 12.01 0.89 5.81
C GLY A 139 13.21 0.10 6.35
N LEU A 140 13.02 -1.19 6.63
CA LEU A 140 14.09 -2.07 7.11
C LEU A 140 15.24 -2.23 6.10
N ILE A 141 15.07 -1.99 4.80
CA ILE A 141 16.16 -2.06 3.81
C ILE A 141 17.14 -0.89 4.04
N SER A 142 16.60 0.34 4.10
CA SER A 142 17.39 1.57 4.05
C SER A 142 17.73 2.17 5.41
N HIS A 143 17.06 1.75 6.50
CA HIS A 143 17.16 2.35 7.82
C HIS A 143 17.77 1.37 8.84
N PRO A 144 19.12 1.30 8.96
CA PRO A 144 19.79 0.43 9.93
C PRO A 144 19.40 0.73 11.39
N GLU A 145 18.99 1.96 11.69
CA GLU A 145 18.52 2.39 13.01
C GLU A 145 17.23 1.68 13.45
N ILE A 146 16.39 1.26 12.51
CA ILE A 146 15.19 0.49 12.84
C ILE A 146 15.58 -0.94 13.23
N ARG A 147 16.61 -1.50 12.57
CA ARG A 147 17.11 -2.86 12.83
C ARG A 147 17.81 -2.95 14.19
N SER A 148 18.71 -2.00 14.47
CA SER A 148 19.46 -1.98 15.74
C SER A 148 18.55 -1.86 16.96
N PHE A 149 17.44 -1.14 16.85
CA PHE A 149 16.43 -1.07 17.91
C PHE A 149 15.72 -2.42 18.13
N LEU A 150 15.39 -3.15 17.07
CA LEU A 150 14.76 -4.47 17.15
C LEU A 150 15.69 -5.49 17.83
N ASP A 151 16.95 -5.54 17.44
CA ASP A 151 17.94 -6.46 18.03
C ASP A 151 18.13 -6.18 19.53
N ALA A 152 18.25 -4.90 19.91
CA ALA A 152 18.35 -4.48 21.30
C ALA A 152 17.12 -4.88 22.13
N SER A 153 15.92 -4.76 21.56
CA SER A 153 14.67 -5.15 22.22
C SER A 153 14.56 -6.66 22.43
N GLN A 154 14.99 -7.48 21.46
CA GLN A 154 14.98 -8.93 21.56
C GLN A 154 16.00 -9.44 22.59
N HIS A 155 17.20 -8.86 22.61
CA HIS A 155 18.21 -9.17 23.62
C HIS A 155 17.72 -8.84 25.04
N LEU A 156 17.02 -7.72 25.23
CA LEU A 156 16.44 -7.37 26.53
C LEU A 156 15.32 -8.36 26.94
N ALA A 157 14.46 -8.77 26.01
CA ALA A 157 13.39 -9.73 26.28
C ALA A 157 13.93 -11.10 26.72
N LEU A 158 15.01 -11.58 26.09
CA LEU A 158 15.67 -12.84 26.43
C LEU A 158 16.39 -12.79 27.79
N LEU A 159 16.84 -11.62 28.24
CA LEU A 159 17.46 -11.44 29.55
C LEU A 159 16.43 -11.38 30.70
N LEU A 160 15.16 -11.14 30.38
CA LEU A 160 14.06 -11.00 31.34
C LEU A 160 13.13 -12.23 31.41
N SER A 161 13.37 -13.26 30.58
CA SER A 161 12.66 -14.54 30.54
C SER A 161 13.46 -15.66 31.20
#